data_AF-A0A1X1Z2Z5-F1
#
_entry.id   AF-A0A1X1Z2Z5-F1
#
_cell.length_a   1.000
_cell.length_b   1.000
_cell.length_c   1.000
_cell.angle_alpha   90.00
_cell.angle_beta   90.00
_cell.angle_gamma   90.00
#
_symmetry.space_group_name_H-M   'P 1'
#
loop_
_entity.id
_entity.type
_entity.pdbx_description
1 polymer ?
#
loop_
_entity_poly.entity_id
_entity_poly.type
_entity_poly.pdbx_seq_one_letter_code
_entity_poly.pdbx_strand_id
1 'polypeptide(L)'
;MKRYLTGGLTTTLAATGLATGWLIAAAPAAQAGCQDNPLLFFSTAQKCDGPIQPDGSWQRCVIYYYEPPKSPPSQQDCHSMGPGREYPFHSFYMPETHIDP
;
A
#
# COMPACT_ATOMS: atom_id res chain seq x y z
N MET A 1 -20.46 -62.88 8.16
CA MET A 1 -20.52 -63.15 6.71
C MET A 1 -21.16 -61.96 5.98
N LYS A 2 -20.39 -61.13 5.26
CA LYS A 2 -20.82 -60.37 4.06
C LYS A 2 -19.60 -59.64 3.41
N ARG A 3 -19.22 -60.13 2.21
CA ARG A 3 -18.71 -59.45 0.98
C ARG A 3 -17.61 -58.36 1.11
N TYR A 4 -16.35 -58.62 0.71
CA TYR A 4 -15.72 -58.65 -0.65
C TYR A 4 -15.37 -57.28 -1.25
N LEU A 5 -14.13 -57.17 -1.76
CA LEU A 5 -13.64 -56.57 -3.03
C LEU A 5 -12.21 -56.01 -2.81
N THR A 6 -11.14 -56.72 -3.19
CA THR A 6 -10.38 -56.65 -4.47
C THR A 6 -9.97 -55.26 -4.93
N GLY A 7 -8.68 -55.09 -5.23
CA GLY A 7 -8.18 -54.05 -6.13
C GLY A 7 -6.76 -53.60 -5.81
N GLY A 8 -5.75 -54.33 -6.29
CA GLY A 8 -4.37 -53.83 -6.33
C GLY A 8 -4.18 -52.88 -7.50
N LEU A 9 -3.33 -51.86 -7.34
CA LEU A 9 -2.59 -51.25 -8.44
C LEU A 9 -1.38 -50.47 -7.88
N THR A 10 -0.20 -50.97 -8.21
CA THR A 10 1.09 -50.29 -8.04
C THR A 10 1.20 -49.13 -9.02
N THR A 11 1.54 -47.94 -8.54
CA THR A 11 2.09 -46.87 -9.40
C THR A 11 3.28 -46.23 -8.70
N THR A 12 4.47 -46.68 -9.08
CA THR A 12 5.73 -45.97 -8.89
C THR A 12 5.80 -44.81 -9.87
N LEU A 13 5.84 -43.57 -9.39
CA LEU A 13 6.42 -42.46 -10.14
C LEU A 13 7.35 -41.67 -9.21
N ALA A 14 8.65 -41.87 -9.45
CA ALA A 14 9.69 -40.93 -9.08
C ALA A 14 9.63 -39.73 -10.03
N ALA A 15 9.64 -38.52 -9.49
CA ALA A 15 10.09 -37.33 -10.21
C ALA A 15 10.52 -36.27 -9.18
N THR A 16 11.82 -36.26 -8.91
CA THR A 16 12.57 -35.11 -8.41
C THR A 16 12.35 -33.91 -9.33
N GLY A 17 11.90 -32.80 -8.75
CA GLY A 17 11.84 -31.49 -9.41
C GLY A 17 12.18 -30.41 -8.39
N LEU A 18 13.48 -30.21 -8.18
CA LEU A 18 14.04 -29.05 -7.48
C LEU A 18 13.69 -27.77 -8.23
N ALA A 19 13.60 -26.69 -7.45
CA ALA A 19 13.64 -25.29 -7.88
C ALA A 19 12.38 -24.73 -8.55
N THR A 20 11.49 -24.14 -7.74
CA THR A 20 10.82 -22.91 -8.13
C THR A 20 11.46 -21.76 -7.37
N GLY A 21 12.11 -20.90 -8.15
CA GLY A 21 12.99 -19.83 -7.69
C GLY A 21 12.27 -18.79 -6.84
N TRP A 22 13.06 -18.22 -5.95
CA TRP A 22 12.75 -17.04 -5.18
C TRP A 22 12.48 -15.87 -6.13
N LEU A 23 11.21 -15.62 -6.41
CA LEU A 23 10.79 -14.31 -6.91
C LEU A 23 10.30 -13.49 -5.71
N ILE A 24 11.24 -13.07 -4.86
CA ILE A 24 11.03 -11.81 -4.15
C ILE A 24 11.29 -10.75 -5.20
N ALA A 25 10.31 -10.54 -6.09
CA ALA A 25 10.21 -9.25 -6.75
C ALA A 25 10.14 -8.25 -5.59
N ALA A 26 11.19 -7.44 -5.43
CA ALA A 26 11.08 -6.27 -4.59
C ALA A 26 9.88 -5.51 -5.16
N ALA A 27 8.74 -5.59 -4.45
CA ALA A 27 7.60 -4.78 -4.81
C ALA A 27 8.16 -3.35 -4.92
N PRO A 28 7.93 -2.64 -6.04
CA PRO A 28 8.27 -1.22 -6.08
C PRO A 28 7.72 -0.62 -4.78
N ALA A 29 8.52 0.21 -4.11
CA ALA A 29 8.02 0.93 -2.94
C ALA A 29 6.66 1.48 -3.36
N ALA A 30 5.60 1.08 -2.67
CA ALA A 30 4.27 1.50 -3.06
C ALA A 30 4.22 3.03 -2.89
N GLN A 31 4.53 3.77 -3.95
CA GLN A 31 4.17 5.16 -4.10
C GLN A 31 2.65 5.15 -4.24
N ALA A 32 1.95 4.95 -3.12
CA ALA A 32 0.49 4.80 -3.09
C ALA A 32 -0.18 6.17 -3.09
N GLY A 33 0.16 7.03 -4.05
CA GLY A 33 -0.26 8.43 -4.07
C GLY A 33 0.47 9.30 -3.03
N CYS A 34 1.73 8.96 -2.70
CA CYS A 34 2.53 9.69 -1.72
C CYS A 34 3.66 10.49 -2.38
N GLN A 35 3.86 11.72 -1.93
CA GLN A 35 5.00 12.56 -2.29
C GLN A 35 5.72 13.07 -1.04
N ASP A 36 7.01 13.39 -1.20
CA ASP A 36 7.78 14.05 -0.16
C ASP A 36 7.18 15.43 0.12
N ASN A 37 7.02 15.73 1.40
CA ASN A 37 6.47 16.99 1.88
C ASN A 37 7.33 17.47 3.05
N PRO A 38 8.60 17.85 2.80
CA PRO A 38 9.49 18.31 3.86
C PRO A 38 8.92 19.54 4.53
N LEU A 39 8.71 19.46 5.84
CA LEU A 39 8.23 20.55 6.68
C LEU A 39 9.37 21.06 7.56
N LEU A 40 9.24 22.29 8.06
CA LEU A 40 10.30 23.00 8.81
C LEU A 40 10.95 22.16 9.92
N PHE A 41 10.17 21.33 10.63
CA PHE A 41 10.65 20.48 11.73
C PHE A 41 10.55 18.98 11.43
N PHE A 42 10.09 18.61 10.24
CA PHE A 42 9.90 17.22 9.82
C PHE A 42 10.40 17.07 8.38
N SER A 43 11.72 16.86 8.25
CA SER A 43 12.41 16.71 6.96
C SER A 43 11.91 15.52 6.15
N THR A 44 11.49 14.45 6.83
CA THR A 44 11.00 13.20 6.23
C THR A 44 9.48 13.11 6.20
N ALA A 45 8.75 14.22 6.38
CA ALA A 45 7.30 14.20 6.28
C ALA A 45 6.85 13.88 4.85
N GLN A 46 5.73 13.16 4.74
CA GLN A 46 5.13 12.78 3.47
C GLN A 46 3.70 13.29 3.40
N LYS A 47 3.23 13.52 2.18
CA LYS A 47 1.82 13.79 1.89
C LYS A 47 1.31 12.68 0.99
N CYS A 48 0.23 12.04 1.40
CA CYS A 48 -0.34 10.90 0.72
C CYS A 48 -1.83 11.12 0.46
N ASP A 49 -2.27 10.77 -0.74
CA ASP A 49 -3.68 10.71 -1.10
C ASP A 49 -4.13 9.25 -1.15
N GLY A 50 -5.25 8.96 -0.48
CA GLY A 50 -5.94 7.68 -0.57
C GLY A 50 -6.76 7.57 -1.85
N PRO A 51 -7.33 6.39 -2.16
CA PRO A 51 -8.06 6.18 -3.40
C PRO A 51 -9.23 7.15 -3.58
N ILE A 52 -9.48 7.53 -4.84
CA ILE A 52 -10.65 8.32 -5.21
C ILE A 52 -11.93 7.47 -5.04
N GLN A 53 -12.90 8.03 -4.32
CA GLN A 53 -14.21 7.44 -4.06
C GLN A 53 -15.17 7.67 -5.25
N PRO A 54 -16.30 6.95 -5.33
CA PRO A 54 -17.25 7.11 -6.44
C PRO A 54 -17.84 8.52 -6.61
N ASP A 55 -17.83 9.32 -5.55
CA ASP A 55 -18.26 10.72 -5.55
C ASP A 55 -17.15 11.70 -5.99
N GLY A 56 -15.97 11.18 -6.35
CA GLY A 56 -14.80 11.95 -6.74
C GLY A 56 -13.96 12.49 -5.59
N SER A 57 -14.32 12.19 -4.34
CA SER A 57 -13.56 12.63 -3.17
C SER A 57 -12.41 11.67 -2.85
N TRP A 58 -11.38 12.14 -2.16
CA TRP A 58 -10.31 11.30 -1.62
C TRP A 58 -9.89 11.80 -0.25
N GLN A 59 -9.05 11.04 0.44
CA GLN A 59 -8.48 11.45 1.72
C GLN A 59 -7.03 11.86 1.51
N ARG A 60 -6.68 13.11 1.86
CA ARG A 60 -5.29 13.56 1.91
C ARG A 60 -4.79 13.50 3.33
N CYS A 61 -3.62 12.90 3.54
CA CYS A 61 -2.96 12.84 4.83
C CYS A 61 -1.54 13.41 4.77
N VAL A 62 -1.17 14.23 5.74
CA VAL A 62 0.22 14.57 6.03
C VAL A 62 0.71 13.68 7.15
N ILE A 63 1.78 12.93 6.88
CA ILE A 63 2.36 11.94 7.76
C ILE A 63 3.68 12.48 8.28
N TYR A 64 3.81 12.54 9.60
CA TYR A 64 4.98 13.05 10.29
C TYR A 64 5.81 11.87 10.82
N TYR A 65 7.09 11.86 10.47
CA TYR A 65 8.03 10.86 10.96
C TYR A 65 9.08 11.55 11.85
N TYR A 66 9.34 10.99 13.03
CA TYR A 66 10.51 11.37 13.82
C TYR A 66 11.75 10.68 13.26
N GLU A 67 12.86 11.42 13.18
CA GLU A 67 14.17 10.83 12.92
C GLU A 67 14.51 9.83 14.03
N PRO A 68 15.12 8.66 13.72
CA PRO A 68 15.71 8.26 12.44
C PRO A 68 14.72 7.56 11.48
N PRO A 69 15.07 7.39 10.19
CA PRO A 69 14.13 6.96 9.16
C PRO A 69 13.58 5.55 9.45
N LYS A 70 12.25 5.42 9.38
CA LYS A 70 11.42 4.21 9.67
C LYS A 70 10.90 4.05 11.10
N SER A 71 10.82 5.11 11.88
CA SER A 71 9.86 5.14 13.00
C SER A 71 8.43 4.95 12.49
N PRO A 72 7.53 4.28 13.23
CA PRO A 72 6.09 4.33 12.96
C PRO A 72 5.65 5.80 12.79
N PRO A 73 4.63 6.09 11.95
CA PRO A 73 4.13 7.45 11.79
C PRO A 73 3.81 8.01 13.18
N SER A 74 4.47 9.10 13.51
CA SER A 74 4.39 9.70 14.85
C SER A 74 3.09 10.44 15.06
N GLN A 75 2.59 11.01 13.96
CA GLN A 75 1.34 11.71 13.85
C GLN A 75 0.91 11.65 12.39
N GLN A 76 -0.40 11.66 12.18
CA GLN A 76 -1.00 11.75 10.87
C GLN A 76 -2.18 12.70 10.99
N ASP A 77 -2.26 13.64 10.05
CA ASP A 77 -3.39 14.55 9.93
C ASP A 77 -4.04 14.35 8.57
N CYS A 78 -5.35 14.12 8.54
CA CYS A 78 -6.07 13.73 7.34
C CYS A 78 -7.33 14.56 7.11
N HIS A 79 -7.52 15.01 5.89
CA HIS A 79 -8.70 15.75 5.46
C HIS A 79 -9.29 15.15 4.18
N SER A 80 -10.62 15.31 4.03
CA SER A 80 -11.31 14.97 2.78
C SER A 80 -11.05 16.03 1.72
N MET A 81 -10.53 15.57 0.60
CA MET A 81 -10.32 16.32 -0.63
C MET A 81 -11.40 15.99 -1.66
N GLY A 82 -11.59 16.82 -2.68
CA GLY A 82 -12.52 16.51 -3.77
C GLY A 82 -13.24 17.72 -4.37
N PRO A 83 -14.04 17.48 -5.41
CA PRO A 83 -14.80 18.53 -6.08
C PRO A 83 -15.80 19.21 -5.16
N GLY A 84 -16.06 20.50 -5.41
CA GLY A 84 -17.08 21.29 -4.70
C GLY A 84 -16.71 21.69 -3.27
N ARG A 85 -15.45 21.51 -2.88
CA ARG A 85 -14.91 21.96 -1.58
C ARG A 85 -14.02 23.18 -1.80
N GLU A 86 -14.14 24.15 -0.90
CA GLU A 86 -13.22 25.29 -0.82
C GLU A 86 -12.16 24.99 0.24
N TYR A 87 -10.90 25.24 -0.09
CA TYR A 87 -9.77 25.04 0.81
C TYR A 87 -9.13 26.38 1.16
N PRO A 88 -8.69 26.57 2.41
CA PRO A 88 -7.83 27.70 2.72
C PRO A 88 -6.51 27.58 1.95
N PHE A 89 -5.91 28.72 1.61
CA PHE A 89 -4.60 28.76 0.97
C PHE A 89 -3.52 28.29 1.96
N HIS A 90 -3.33 26.98 2.03
CA HIS A 90 -2.41 26.31 2.94
C HIS A 90 -1.79 25.11 2.24
N SER A 91 -0.48 24.92 2.42
CA SER A 91 0.30 23.89 1.72
C SER A 91 -0.25 22.48 1.92
N PHE A 92 -0.97 22.22 3.02
CA PHE A 92 -1.68 20.95 3.24
C PHE A 92 -2.60 20.60 2.04
N TYR A 93 -3.42 21.54 1.59
CA TYR A 93 -4.45 21.32 0.57
C TYR A 93 -3.90 21.38 -0.86
N MET A 94 -2.61 21.71 -1.02
CA MET A 94 -1.98 21.90 -2.33
C MET A 94 -1.11 20.67 -2.71
N PRO A 95 -1.12 20.24 -3.98
CA PRO A 95 -2.03 20.67 -5.05
C PRO A 95 -3.48 20.22 -4.75
N GLU A 96 -4.49 20.97 -5.18
CA GLU A 96 -5.89 20.57 -4.94
C GLU A 96 -6.29 19.31 -5.73
N THR A 97 -5.49 18.91 -6.71
CA THR A 97 -5.65 17.65 -7.45
C THR A 97 -5.15 16.46 -6.63
N HIS A 98 -5.67 15.27 -6.95
CA HIS A 98 -5.22 14.00 -6.38
C HIS A 98 -3.75 13.74 -6.71
N ILE A 99 -2.99 13.18 -5.76
CA ILE A 99 -1.62 12.72 -5.95
C ILE A 99 -1.68 11.27 -6.43
N ASP A 100 -1.31 11.04 -7.68
CA ASP A 100 -1.26 9.71 -8.27
C ASP A 100 0.08 9.00 -7.96
N PRO A 101 0.12 7.65 -8.02
CA PRO A 101 1.33 6.83 -7.88
C PRO A 101 2.49 7.17 -8.84
#